data_AF-A0A644ZUY4-F1
#
_entry.id   AF-A0A644ZUY4-F1
#
_cell.length_a   1.000
_cell.length_b   1.000
_cell.length_c   1.000
_cell.angle_alpha   90.00
_cell.angle_beta   90.00
_cell.angle_gamma   90.00
#
_symmetry.space_group_name_H-M   'P 1'
#
loop_
_entity.id
_entity.type
_entity.pdbx_description
1 polymer ?
#
loop_
_entity_poly.entity_id
_entity_poly.type
_entity_poly.pdbx_seq_one_letter_code
_entity_poly.pdbx_strand_id
1 'polypeptide(L)'
;MKKKIIALFIAAILLTSCGQVSMSTPSVPTPTLTNTPTLLPIITLTPNPTPTVEIKTIDQIVCIDEGHLSEESNVGWLSHYMGSLNSEERNIGLVAIYTGNTIDGEFFYAYKPIEMKVKGCLKAGQTLILYMFDNEGKLAATLTGYFPAYTDSGDKLYRQGIFGTFTDELTGKDTPLQLYEDYASGDSLDHEYQTAGVNDDSLIDQAAMNFLIWSATDQKERVAQMIEYPIQVYFGGKRKWIENEAEFLSNYDSIFTTDFKETLKKAVPKHMFAKWSGIMLLSGEVWFNADGKVISLISR
;
A
#
# COMPACT_ATOMS: atom_id res chain seq x y z
N MET A 1 17.17 -21.22 43.03
CA MET A 1 16.24 -21.29 44.20
C MET A 1 15.24 -20.15 44.03
N LYS A 2 13.91 -20.24 43.96
CA LYS A 2 12.89 -21.26 44.25
C LYS A 2 11.80 -21.19 43.15
N LYS A 3 11.27 -22.36 42.74
CA LYS A 3 10.02 -22.56 41.98
C LYS A 3 8.81 -22.47 42.92
N LYS A 4 7.66 -21.97 42.44
CA LYS A 4 6.26 -22.34 42.80
C LYS A 4 5.36 -21.90 41.63
N ILE A 5 4.79 -22.76 40.78
CA ILE A 5 3.69 -23.75 40.92
C ILE A 5 2.29 -23.11 41.12
N ILE A 6 1.54 -23.07 40.01
CA ILE A 6 0.15 -23.55 39.72
C ILE A 6 -0.99 -23.18 40.69
N ALA A 7 -2.06 -22.59 40.14
CA ALA A 7 -3.45 -23.00 40.42
C ALA A 7 -4.41 -22.57 39.29
N LEU A 8 -4.99 -23.60 38.65
CA LEU A 8 -6.09 -23.58 37.68
C LEU A 8 -7.42 -23.50 38.46
N PHE A 9 -8.39 -22.68 38.03
CA PHE A 9 -9.77 -22.75 38.55
C PHE A 9 -10.75 -23.00 37.41
N ILE A 10 -11.26 -24.23 37.38
CA ILE A 10 -12.41 -24.67 36.58
C ILE A 10 -13.63 -24.58 37.50
N ALA A 11 -14.67 -23.85 37.08
CA ALA A 11 -15.98 -23.88 37.73
C ALA A 11 -17.01 -24.39 36.73
N ALA A 12 -17.42 -25.65 36.92
CA ALA A 12 -18.55 -26.27 36.25
C ALA A 12 -19.83 -25.95 37.03
N ILE A 13 -20.88 -25.47 36.35
CA ILE A 13 -22.22 -25.32 36.91
C ILE A 13 -23.16 -26.27 36.15
N LEU A 14 -23.61 -27.29 36.88
CA LEU A 14 -24.69 -28.21 36.54
C LEU A 14 -26.03 -27.57 36.98
N LEU A 15 -27.01 -27.49 36.08
CA LEU A 15 -28.42 -27.34 36.45
C LEU A 15 -29.31 -28.26 35.59
N THR A 16 -29.64 -29.38 36.24
CA THR A 16 -30.93 -30.08 36.33
C THR A 16 -31.96 -29.96 35.21
N SER A 17 -32.33 -31.14 34.71
CA SER A 17 -33.50 -31.44 33.87
C SER A 17 -34.82 -31.35 34.64
N CYS A 18 -35.85 -30.85 33.97
CA CYS A 18 -37.25 -31.14 34.27
C CYS A 18 -37.90 -31.64 32.97
N GLY A 19 -38.38 -32.88 32.97
CA GLY A 19 -39.20 -33.42 31.89
C GLY A 19 -40.69 -33.15 32.14
N GLN A 20 -41.46 -32.96 31.07
CA GLN A 20 -42.90 -33.23 31.03
C GLN A 20 -43.26 -33.78 29.63
N VAL A 21 -43.63 -35.06 29.55
CA VAL A 21 -45.00 -35.61 29.45
C VAL A 21 -45.66 -35.33 28.09
N SER A 22 -45.74 -36.43 27.34
CA SER A 22 -46.48 -36.63 26.09
C SER A 22 -47.99 -36.62 26.34
N MET A 23 -48.74 -35.85 25.55
CA MET A 23 -50.17 -36.06 25.33
C MET A 23 -50.43 -36.15 23.83
N SER A 24 -50.89 -37.32 23.41
CA SER A 24 -51.37 -37.63 22.06
C SER A 24 -52.75 -37.01 21.83
N THR A 25 -52.93 -36.40 20.66
CA THR A 25 -54.26 -36.01 20.13
C THR A 25 -54.50 -36.71 18.79
N PRO A 26 -55.77 -36.98 18.42
CA PRO A 26 -56.13 -37.93 17.37
C PRO A 26 -56.04 -37.31 15.96
N SER A 27 -55.76 -38.19 15.01
CA SER A 27 -55.58 -37.94 13.58
C SER A 27 -56.86 -37.50 12.86
N VAL A 28 -56.76 -36.43 12.07
CA VAL A 28 -57.73 -36.00 11.05
C VAL A 28 -57.13 -36.33 9.67
N PRO A 29 -57.84 -37.04 8.76
CA PRO A 29 -57.30 -37.40 7.46
C PRO A 29 -57.72 -36.39 6.39
N THR A 30 -56.78 -35.72 5.71
CA THR A 30 -57.02 -35.04 4.41
C THR A 30 -55.68 -34.64 3.75
N PRO A 31 -55.64 -34.39 2.44
CA PRO A 31 -55.65 -35.32 1.31
C PRO A 31 -54.25 -35.44 0.66
N THR A 32 -53.99 -36.55 -0.03
CA THR A 32 -52.78 -36.76 -0.84
C THR A 32 -52.81 -35.85 -2.08
N LEU A 33 -51.96 -34.81 -2.09
CA LEU A 33 -51.64 -34.06 -3.31
C LEU A 33 -50.45 -34.72 -4.00
N THR A 34 -50.73 -35.48 -5.05
CA THR A 34 -49.71 -36.02 -5.96
C THR A 34 -49.20 -34.90 -6.86
N ASN A 35 -48.28 -34.07 -6.36
CA ASN A 35 -47.50 -33.17 -7.20
C ASN A 35 -46.28 -33.92 -7.73
N THR A 36 -46.40 -34.50 -8.92
CA THR A 36 -45.24 -34.88 -9.72
C THR A 36 -44.69 -33.59 -10.34
N PRO A 37 -43.50 -33.10 -9.96
CA PRO A 37 -42.88 -32.00 -10.69
C PRO A 37 -42.48 -32.53 -12.08
N THR A 38 -43.14 -32.04 -13.12
CA THR A 38 -42.65 -32.20 -14.49
C THR A 38 -41.35 -31.43 -14.59
N LEU A 39 -40.22 -32.14 -14.60
CA LEU A 39 -38.91 -31.56 -14.89
C LEU A 39 -38.95 -30.95 -16.29
N LEU A 40 -39.03 -29.62 -16.35
CA LEU A 40 -38.69 -28.89 -17.56
C LEU A 40 -37.21 -29.18 -17.89
N PRO A 41 -36.85 -29.36 -19.17
CA PRO A 41 -35.47 -29.62 -19.54
C PRO A 41 -34.59 -28.48 -19.03
N ILE A 42 -33.58 -28.84 -18.24
CA ILE A 42 -32.50 -27.92 -17.83
C ILE A 42 -31.79 -27.51 -19.12
N ILE A 43 -32.06 -26.30 -19.59
CA ILE A 43 -31.22 -25.66 -20.59
C ILE A 43 -29.90 -25.38 -19.89
N THR A 44 -28.92 -26.24 -20.13
CA THR A 44 -27.54 -25.98 -19.73
C THR A 44 -27.06 -24.83 -20.58
N LEU A 45 -27.13 -23.61 -20.05
CA LEU A 45 -26.40 -22.49 -20.62
C LEU A 45 -24.92 -22.79 -20.35
N THR A 46 -24.24 -23.33 -21.35
CA THR A 46 -22.78 -23.31 -21.38
C THR A 46 -22.34 -21.86 -21.21
N PRO A 47 -21.48 -21.53 -20.22
CA PRO A 47 -20.91 -20.20 -20.16
C PRO A 47 -20.13 -20.00 -21.46
N ASN A 48 -20.63 -19.10 -22.29
CA ASN A 48 -19.90 -18.64 -23.47
C ASN A 48 -18.56 -18.09 -22.95
N PRO A 49 -17.40 -18.56 -23.43
CA PRO A 49 -16.14 -17.99 -22.99
C PRO A 49 -16.16 -16.50 -23.34
N THR A 50 -16.19 -15.66 -22.31
CA THR A 50 -15.96 -14.23 -22.48
C THR A 50 -14.67 -14.09 -23.27
N PRO A 51 -14.66 -13.46 -24.45
CA PRO A 51 -13.42 -13.25 -25.17
C PRO A 51 -12.50 -12.45 -24.26
N THR A 52 -11.38 -13.06 -23.85
CA THR A 52 -10.32 -12.37 -23.13
C THR A 52 -9.80 -11.30 -24.08
N VAL A 53 -10.25 -10.06 -23.89
CA VAL A 53 -9.73 -8.92 -24.63
C VAL A 53 -8.25 -8.84 -24.25
N GLU A 54 -7.37 -9.12 -25.22
CA GLU A 54 -5.93 -8.96 -25.07
C GLU A 54 -5.67 -7.45 -24.97
N ILE A 55 -5.54 -6.94 -23.75
CA ILE A 55 -5.24 -5.53 -23.49
C ILE A 55 -3.79 -5.28 -23.92
N LYS A 56 -3.61 -4.42 -24.93
CA LYS A 56 -2.29 -4.09 -25.49
C LYS A 56 -1.78 -2.73 -25.02
N THR A 57 -2.68 -1.79 -24.73
CA THR A 57 -2.32 -0.42 -24.36
C THR A 57 -3.20 0.12 -23.25
N ILE A 58 -2.68 1.08 -22.48
CA ILE A 58 -3.38 1.72 -21.37
C ILE A 58 -4.74 2.33 -21.78
N ASP A 59 -4.84 2.89 -22.99
CA ASP A 59 -6.06 3.53 -23.50
C ASP A 59 -7.21 2.57 -23.80
N GLN A 60 -6.95 1.26 -23.86
CA GLN A 60 -7.98 0.25 -24.12
C GLN A 60 -8.78 -0.13 -22.86
N ILE A 61 -8.33 0.32 -21.69
CA ILE A 61 -8.99 0.03 -20.41
C ILE A 61 -10.15 1.00 -20.22
N VAL A 62 -11.36 0.46 -20.23
CA VAL A 62 -12.61 1.21 -19.99
C VAL A 62 -13.36 0.56 -18.83
N CYS A 63 -13.64 1.34 -17.80
CA CYS A 63 -14.39 0.90 -16.63
C CYS A 63 -15.89 1.08 -16.84
N ILE A 64 -16.63 -0.02 -16.92
CA ILE A 64 -18.09 0.02 -17.01
C ILE A 64 -18.65 0.35 -15.63
N ASP A 65 -19.48 1.38 -15.56
CA ASP A 65 -20.14 1.80 -14.32
C ASP A 65 -21.30 0.84 -14.01
N GLU A 66 -21.20 0.12 -12.89
CA GLU A 66 -22.22 -0.84 -12.43
C GLU A 66 -23.12 -0.27 -11.31
N GLY A 67 -23.04 1.03 -11.02
CA GLY A 67 -23.90 1.70 -10.06
C GLY A 67 -23.14 2.51 -9.01
N HIS A 68 -23.80 3.57 -8.53
CA HIS A 68 -23.25 4.63 -7.70
C HIS A 68 -22.31 4.14 -6.59
N LEU A 69 -21.02 4.43 -6.77
CA LEU A 69 -20.07 4.54 -5.68
C LEU A 69 -20.51 5.74 -4.85
N SER A 70 -20.96 5.49 -3.62
CA SER A 70 -21.35 6.56 -2.69
C SER A 70 -20.20 7.56 -2.53
N GLU A 71 -20.49 8.84 -2.78
CA GLU A 71 -19.58 9.95 -2.60
C GLU A 71 -18.91 9.89 -1.22
N GLU A 72 -17.60 9.66 -1.18
CA GLU A 72 -16.79 9.79 0.04
C GLU A 72 -15.53 10.63 -0.23
N SER A 73 -15.64 11.89 0.19
CA SER A 73 -14.66 12.89 0.66
C SER A 73 -13.27 13.10 0.05
N ASN A 74 -12.71 12.24 -0.79
CA ASN A 74 -11.31 12.36 -1.27
C ASN A 74 -11.15 12.16 -2.78
N VAL A 75 -12.17 12.51 -3.58
CA VAL A 75 -12.03 12.51 -5.05
C VAL A 75 -10.86 13.43 -5.43
N GLY A 76 -9.88 12.89 -6.16
CA GLY A 76 -8.70 13.63 -6.59
C GLY A 76 -7.50 13.63 -5.65
N TRP A 77 -7.58 12.97 -4.48
CA TRP A 77 -6.40 12.76 -3.63
C TRP A 77 -5.60 11.54 -4.09
N LEU A 78 -4.29 11.60 -3.92
CA LEU A 78 -3.41 10.45 -4.06
C LEU A 78 -3.44 9.62 -2.78
N SER A 79 -3.78 8.35 -2.90
CA SER A 79 -3.56 7.35 -1.85
C SER A 79 -2.24 6.64 -2.11
N HIS A 80 -1.32 6.73 -1.15
CA HIS A 80 -0.03 6.07 -1.18
C HIS A 80 -0.11 4.78 -0.40
N TYR A 81 0.21 3.67 -1.04
CA TYR A 81 0.21 2.34 -0.46
C TYR A 81 1.61 1.76 -0.48
N MET A 82 1.96 1.06 0.59
CA MET A 82 3.20 0.31 0.70
C MET A 82 2.92 -1.10 1.19
N GLY A 83 3.65 -2.07 0.66
CA GLY A 83 3.44 -3.46 1.03
C GLY A 83 4.33 -4.42 0.28
N SER A 84 3.85 -5.64 0.09
CA SER A 84 4.70 -6.78 -0.26
C SER A 84 4.05 -7.74 -1.24
N LEU A 85 4.92 -8.42 -1.99
CA LEU A 85 4.63 -9.63 -2.74
C LEU A 85 5.17 -10.85 -1.96
N ASN A 86 4.31 -11.79 -1.56
CA ASN A 86 4.69 -13.06 -0.93
C ASN A 86 5.60 -12.97 0.33
N SER A 87 5.66 -11.84 1.01
CA SER A 87 6.50 -11.66 2.20
C SER A 87 5.92 -10.63 3.16
N GLU A 88 6.54 -10.41 4.31
CA GLU A 88 6.19 -9.28 5.20
C GLU A 88 7.06 -8.03 4.93
N GLU A 89 8.05 -8.13 4.02
CA GLU A 89 8.93 -7.01 3.70
C GLU A 89 8.25 -6.05 2.72
N ARG A 90 8.09 -4.79 3.14
CA ARG A 90 7.58 -3.72 2.28
C ARG A 90 8.56 -3.47 1.14
N ASN A 91 8.28 -4.02 -0.04
CA ASN A 91 9.15 -4.01 -1.21
C ASN A 91 8.47 -3.49 -2.47
N ILE A 92 7.18 -3.15 -2.39
CA ILE A 92 6.39 -2.55 -3.45
C ILE A 92 5.58 -1.37 -2.91
N GLY A 93 5.23 -0.46 -3.80
CA GLY A 93 4.31 0.63 -3.53
C GLY A 93 3.35 0.86 -4.69
N LEU A 94 2.24 1.51 -4.37
CA LEU A 94 1.22 1.94 -5.32
C LEU A 94 0.77 3.34 -4.93
N VAL A 95 0.92 4.31 -5.83
CA VAL A 95 0.23 5.60 -5.74
C VAL A 95 -1.01 5.50 -6.61
N ALA A 96 -2.19 5.75 -6.05
CA ALA A 96 -3.46 5.62 -6.76
C ALA A 96 -4.32 6.87 -6.60
N ILE A 97 -4.87 7.35 -7.73
CA ILE A 97 -5.92 8.36 -7.77
C ILE A 97 -7.22 7.72 -8.24
N TYR A 98 -8.32 8.05 -7.57
CA TYR A 98 -9.63 7.48 -7.85
C TYR A 98 -10.55 8.54 -8.45
N THR A 99 -11.02 8.31 -9.68
CA THR A 99 -11.98 9.15 -10.38
C THR A 99 -13.21 8.32 -10.74
N GLY A 100 -14.25 8.40 -9.90
CA GLY A 100 -15.40 7.49 -9.99
C GLY A 100 -14.96 6.04 -9.79
N ASN A 101 -15.22 5.19 -10.78
CA ASN A 101 -14.79 3.79 -10.81
C ASN A 101 -13.42 3.59 -11.48
N THR A 102 -12.79 4.64 -12.01
CA THR A 102 -11.49 4.56 -12.67
C THR A 102 -10.38 4.79 -11.66
N ILE A 103 -9.30 4.04 -11.81
CA ILE A 103 -8.09 4.14 -11.01
C ILE A 103 -6.95 4.43 -11.97
N ASP A 104 -6.25 5.53 -11.77
CA ASP A 104 -4.98 5.83 -12.41
C ASP A 104 -3.89 5.85 -11.33
N GLY A 105 -2.63 5.68 -11.70
CA GLY A 105 -1.57 5.67 -10.70
C GLY A 105 -0.23 5.18 -11.19
N GLU A 106 0.62 4.86 -10.23
CA GLU A 106 1.95 4.31 -10.44
C GLU A 106 2.21 3.17 -9.46
N PHE A 107 2.74 2.08 -9.97
CA PHE A 107 3.21 0.96 -9.17
C PHE A 107 4.73 0.91 -9.26
N PHE A 108 5.40 0.73 -8.13
CA PHE A 108 6.85 0.75 -8.08
C PHE A 108 7.40 -0.28 -7.11
N TYR A 109 8.64 -0.70 -7.34
CA TYR A 109 9.39 -1.52 -6.39
C TYR A 109 10.22 -0.62 -5.49
N ALA A 110 10.11 -0.74 -4.17
CA ALA A 110 10.78 0.18 -3.24
C ALA A 110 12.31 0.24 -3.46
N TYR A 111 12.94 -0.89 -3.76
CA TYR A 111 14.40 -0.99 -3.91
C TYR A 111 14.87 -1.04 -5.36
N LYS A 112 14.00 -0.74 -6.34
CA LYS A 112 14.36 -0.71 -7.76
C LYS A 112 13.69 0.49 -8.43
N PRO A 113 14.36 1.18 -9.35
CA PRO A 113 13.79 2.32 -10.08
C PRO A 113 12.78 1.88 -11.16
N ILE A 114 12.09 0.76 -10.97
CA ILE A 114 11.09 0.26 -11.90
C ILE A 114 9.76 0.79 -11.42
N GLU A 115 9.27 1.81 -12.12
CA GLU A 115 7.90 2.28 -12.06
C GLU A 115 7.12 1.72 -13.26
N MET A 116 5.84 1.48 -13.03
CA MET A 116 4.89 1.08 -14.04
C MET A 116 3.67 1.97 -13.93
N LYS A 117 3.22 2.51 -15.07
CA LYS A 117 1.97 3.26 -15.11
C LYS A 117 0.81 2.31 -14.85
N VAL A 118 -0.11 2.73 -14.00
CA VAL A 118 -1.27 1.93 -13.58
C VAL A 118 -2.51 2.53 -14.18
N LYS A 119 -3.37 1.64 -14.69
CA LYS A 119 -4.77 1.96 -14.97
C LYS A 119 -5.67 0.80 -14.60
N GLY A 120 -6.83 1.08 -14.06
CA GLY A 120 -7.71 0.03 -13.57
C GLY A 120 -9.10 0.49 -13.20
N CYS A 121 -9.87 -0.46 -12.69
CA CYS A 121 -11.28 -0.27 -12.39
C CYS A 121 -11.62 -0.76 -10.98
N LEU A 122 -12.41 0.03 -10.26
CA LEU A 122 -13.06 -0.32 -9.01
C LEU A 122 -14.49 -0.80 -9.29
N LYS A 123 -14.79 -2.05 -8.93
CA LYS A 123 -16.10 -2.68 -9.08
C LYS A 123 -16.79 -2.78 -7.72
N ALA A 124 -18.07 -2.39 -7.70
CA ALA A 124 -18.93 -2.42 -6.51
C ALA A 124 -18.30 -1.76 -5.26
N GLY A 125 -17.39 -0.81 -5.46
CA GLY A 125 -16.68 -0.09 -4.39
C GLY A 125 -15.68 -0.93 -3.58
N GLN A 126 -15.47 -2.20 -3.94
CA GLN A 126 -14.71 -3.14 -3.11
C GLN A 126 -13.60 -3.86 -3.86
N THR A 127 -13.87 -4.33 -5.08
CA THR A 127 -12.91 -5.14 -5.84
C THR A 127 -12.25 -4.28 -6.90
N LEU A 128 -10.93 -4.37 -7.03
CA LEU A 128 -10.18 -3.62 -8.02
C LEU A 128 -9.40 -4.53 -8.95
N ILE A 129 -9.31 -4.14 -10.22
CA ILE A 129 -8.43 -4.76 -11.21
C ILE A 129 -7.56 -3.65 -11.77
N LEU A 130 -6.24 -3.78 -11.60
CA LEU A 130 -5.25 -2.83 -12.08
C LEU A 130 -4.38 -3.51 -13.13
N TYR A 131 -4.06 -2.76 -14.17
CA TYR A 131 -3.16 -3.14 -15.24
C TYR A 131 -1.93 -2.23 -15.17
N MET A 132 -0.75 -2.84 -15.17
CA MET A 132 0.53 -2.17 -15.00
C MET A 132 1.31 -2.25 -16.31
N PHE A 133 1.70 -1.08 -16.81
CA PHE A 133 2.43 -0.94 -18.07
C PHE A 133 3.85 -0.51 -17.80
N ASP A 134 4.82 -1.17 -18.45
CA ASP A 134 6.22 -0.77 -18.38
C ASP A 134 6.47 0.56 -19.12
N ASN A 135 7.71 1.03 -19.10
CA ASN A 135 8.13 2.28 -19.74
C ASN A 135 8.00 2.26 -21.28
N GLU A 136 7.84 1.09 -21.89
CA GLU A 136 7.58 0.93 -23.33
C GLU A 136 6.07 0.89 -23.64
N GLY A 137 5.22 0.99 -22.61
CA GLY A 137 3.76 0.93 -22.72
C GLY A 137 3.21 -0.49 -22.87
N LYS A 138 4.03 -1.51 -22.62
CA LYS A 138 3.62 -2.91 -22.70
C LYS A 138 3.04 -3.37 -21.36
N LEU A 139 1.96 -4.14 -21.42
CA LEU A 139 1.38 -4.78 -20.24
C LEU A 139 2.40 -5.72 -19.58
N ALA A 140 2.78 -5.40 -18.34
CA ALA A 140 3.82 -6.09 -17.60
C ALA A 140 3.25 -6.90 -16.41
N ALA A 141 2.19 -6.41 -15.78
CA ALA A 141 1.53 -7.09 -14.69
C ALA A 141 0.04 -6.74 -14.59
N THR A 142 -0.73 -7.62 -13.96
CA THR A 142 -2.11 -7.38 -13.56
C THR A 142 -2.25 -7.61 -12.06
N LEU A 143 -2.98 -6.75 -11.36
CA LEU A 143 -3.33 -6.92 -9.96
C LEU A 143 -4.85 -7.06 -9.86
N THR A 144 -5.32 -8.18 -9.33
CA THR A 144 -6.72 -8.34 -8.91
C THR A 144 -6.76 -8.32 -7.39
N GLY A 145 -7.44 -7.32 -6.82
CA GLY A 145 -7.45 -7.09 -5.38
C GLY A 145 -8.82 -6.68 -4.85
N TYR A 146 -8.89 -6.55 -3.54
CA TYR A 146 -10.09 -6.08 -2.85
C TYR A 146 -9.73 -5.29 -1.59
N PHE A 147 -10.64 -4.40 -1.20
CA PHE A 147 -10.65 -3.76 0.10
C PHE A 147 -11.42 -4.65 1.09
N PRO A 148 -10.80 -5.08 2.20
CA PRO A 148 -11.51 -5.77 3.27
C PRO A 148 -12.52 -4.80 3.90
N ALA A 149 -13.68 -5.30 4.32
CA ALA A 149 -14.70 -4.46 4.93
C ALA A 149 -14.34 -4.02 6.37
N TYR A 150 -13.56 -4.84 7.07
CA TYR A 150 -13.20 -4.63 8.48
C TYR A 150 -11.78 -5.12 8.79
N THR A 151 -11.15 -4.52 9.81
CA THR A 151 -9.93 -5.04 10.46
C THR A 151 -10.23 -6.30 11.27
N ASP A 152 -9.17 -7.00 11.71
CA ASP A 152 -9.27 -8.06 12.72
C ASP A 152 -9.84 -7.56 14.06
N SER A 153 -9.73 -6.25 14.35
CA SER A 153 -10.33 -5.59 15.52
C SER A 153 -11.81 -5.21 15.31
N GLY A 154 -12.37 -5.38 14.11
CA GLY A 154 -13.75 -5.07 13.78
C GLY A 154 -14.01 -3.62 13.35
N ASP A 155 -12.97 -2.83 13.11
CA ASP A 155 -13.05 -1.45 12.64
C ASP A 155 -13.23 -1.43 11.12
N LYS A 156 -14.05 -0.52 10.58
CA LYS A 156 -14.23 -0.40 9.12
C LYS A 156 -12.93 0.03 8.45
N LEU A 157 -12.49 -0.73 7.45
CA LEU A 157 -11.33 -0.39 6.61
C LEU A 157 -11.85 0.34 5.36
N TYR A 158 -11.87 1.67 5.37
CA TYR A 158 -12.08 2.40 4.12
C TYR A 158 -10.76 2.53 3.38
N ARG A 159 -10.55 1.70 2.35
CA ARG A 159 -9.37 1.75 1.45
C ARG A 159 -8.00 1.70 2.11
N GLN A 160 -7.91 1.26 3.36
CA GLN A 160 -6.68 1.22 4.16
C GLN A 160 -5.78 0.01 3.84
N GLY A 161 -6.29 -1.00 3.15
CA GLY A 161 -5.48 -2.13 2.70
C GLY A 161 -6.03 -2.79 1.45
N ILE A 162 -5.15 -3.17 0.53
CA ILE A 162 -5.48 -3.88 -0.70
C ILE A 162 -4.85 -5.26 -0.61
N PHE A 163 -5.70 -6.28 -0.73
CA PHE A 163 -5.29 -7.68 -0.67
C PHE A 163 -5.69 -8.36 -1.96
N GLY A 164 -4.86 -9.28 -2.45
CA GLY A 164 -5.21 -10.03 -3.64
C GLY A 164 -4.03 -10.73 -4.28
N THR A 165 -4.06 -10.74 -5.61
CA THR A 165 -3.09 -11.44 -6.44
C THR A 165 -2.47 -10.48 -7.44
N PHE A 166 -1.15 -10.48 -7.48
CA PHE A 166 -0.33 -9.90 -8.52
C PHE A 166 0.05 -11.00 -9.51
N THR A 167 -0.20 -10.78 -10.79
CA THR A 167 0.14 -11.67 -11.89
C THR A 167 1.21 -10.99 -12.74
N ASP A 168 2.38 -11.62 -12.85
CA ASP A 168 3.42 -11.23 -13.80
C ASP A 168 3.01 -11.71 -15.20
N GLU A 169 2.76 -10.78 -16.13
CA GLU A 169 2.18 -11.10 -17.44
C GLU A 169 3.22 -11.68 -18.41
N LEU A 170 4.51 -11.54 -18.11
CA LEU A 170 5.57 -12.18 -18.89
C LEU A 170 5.67 -13.68 -18.58
N THR A 171 5.51 -14.05 -17.31
CA THR A 171 5.71 -15.42 -16.82
C THR A 171 4.40 -16.16 -16.53
N GLY A 172 3.28 -15.45 -16.43
CA GLY A 172 1.99 -15.97 -15.97
C GLY A 172 1.99 -16.35 -14.48
N LYS A 173 2.96 -15.86 -13.70
CA LYS A 173 3.11 -16.25 -12.29
C LYS A 173 2.22 -15.40 -11.40
N ASP A 174 1.34 -16.08 -10.67
CA ASP A 174 0.54 -15.47 -9.61
C ASP A 174 1.30 -15.40 -8.29
N THR A 175 1.15 -14.27 -7.60
CA THR A 175 1.77 -13.98 -6.32
C THR A 175 0.78 -13.23 -5.41
N PRO A 176 0.49 -13.76 -4.21
CA PRO A 176 -0.20 -13.01 -3.16
C PRO A 176 0.40 -11.62 -2.92
N LEU A 177 -0.48 -10.63 -2.87
CA LEU A 177 -0.17 -9.22 -2.65
C LEU A 177 -0.92 -8.70 -1.42
N GLN A 178 -0.21 -7.91 -0.62
CA GLN A 178 -0.76 -7.14 0.48
C GLN A 178 -0.16 -5.73 0.42
N LEU A 179 -1.03 -4.74 0.37
CA LEU A 179 -0.67 -3.32 0.41
C LEU A 179 -1.46 -2.67 1.54
N TYR A 180 -0.83 -1.76 2.25
CA TYR A 180 -1.46 -0.96 3.29
C TYR A 180 -1.28 0.51 2.95
N GLU A 181 -2.32 1.30 3.18
CA GLU A 181 -2.23 2.75 3.03
C GLU A 181 -1.17 3.27 4.00
N ASP A 182 -0.25 4.05 3.48
CA ASP A 182 0.81 4.71 4.23
C ASP A 182 0.37 6.13 4.56
N TYR A 183 -0.08 6.88 3.55
CA TYR A 183 -0.65 8.22 3.69
C TYR A 183 -1.50 8.61 2.48
N ALA A 184 -2.26 9.70 2.62
CA ALA A 184 -2.96 10.34 1.52
C ALA A 184 -2.48 11.79 1.36
N SER A 185 -2.46 12.29 0.12
CA SER A 185 -2.03 13.65 -0.21
C SER A 185 -2.98 14.30 -1.21
N GLY A 186 -3.14 15.62 -1.13
CA GLY A 186 -3.98 16.40 -2.05
C GLY A 186 -3.24 16.87 -3.31
N ASP A 187 -2.05 16.30 -3.54
CA ASP A 187 -1.18 16.58 -4.68
C ASP A 187 -1.66 15.80 -5.93
N SER A 188 -0.93 15.90 -7.04
CA SER A 188 -1.27 15.19 -8.29
C SER A 188 -0.16 14.24 -8.72
N LEU A 189 -0.46 13.20 -9.52
CA LEU A 189 0.55 12.25 -10.00
C LEU A 189 1.72 12.92 -10.75
N ASP A 190 1.48 14.09 -11.37
CA ASP A 190 2.52 14.82 -12.08
C ASP A 190 3.25 15.86 -11.19
N HIS A 191 2.74 16.12 -9.98
CA HIS A 191 3.24 17.14 -9.04
C HIS A 191 2.96 16.71 -7.58
N GLU A 192 3.63 15.68 -7.10
CA GLU A 192 3.47 15.04 -5.79
C GLU A 192 4.05 15.88 -4.63
N TYR A 193 5.01 16.77 -4.90
CA TYR A 193 5.66 17.57 -3.86
C TYR A 193 5.20 19.03 -3.84
N GLN A 194 4.13 19.36 -4.56
CA GLN A 194 3.62 20.73 -4.69
C GLN A 194 3.31 21.36 -3.31
N THR A 195 2.74 20.60 -2.39
CA THR A 195 2.48 21.05 -1.00
C THR A 195 3.73 21.55 -0.27
N ALA A 196 4.93 21.06 -0.63
CA ALA A 196 6.20 21.50 -0.09
C ALA A 196 6.79 22.73 -0.81
N GLY A 197 6.10 23.27 -1.82
CA GLY A 197 6.55 24.40 -2.63
C GLY A 197 7.46 24.01 -3.80
N VAL A 198 7.50 22.73 -4.17
CA VAL A 198 8.28 22.22 -5.31
C VAL A 198 7.52 22.47 -6.60
N ASN A 199 8.24 22.94 -7.63
CA ASN A 199 7.68 23.14 -8.97
C ASN A 199 8.03 22.03 -9.96
N ASP A 200 9.09 21.26 -9.65
CA ASP A 200 9.61 20.19 -10.49
C ASP A 200 10.03 19.04 -9.57
N ASP A 201 9.20 18.00 -9.51
CA ASP A 201 9.46 16.85 -8.64
C ASP A 201 10.74 16.11 -9.01
N SER A 202 11.15 16.16 -10.29
CA SER A 202 12.37 15.50 -10.76
C SER A 202 13.62 16.05 -10.09
N LEU A 203 13.60 17.32 -9.68
CA LEU A 203 14.67 17.94 -8.89
C LEU A 203 14.83 17.24 -7.54
N ILE A 204 13.71 16.96 -6.87
CA ILE A 204 13.70 16.33 -5.54
C ILE A 204 14.06 14.85 -5.65
N ASP A 205 13.52 14.14 -6.64
CA ASP A 205 13.86 12.75 -6.90
C ASP A 205 15.36 12.60 -7.19
N GLN A 206 15.92 13.50 -8.01
CA GLN A 206 17.35 13.52 -8.30
C GLN A 206 18.19 13.89 -7.08
N ALA A 207 17.75 14.83 -6.25
CA ALA A 207 18.42 15.18 -5.01
C ALA A 207 18.45 13.97 -4.04
N ALA A 208 17.31 13.30 -3.84
CA ALA A 208 17.23 12.10 -3.01
C ALA A 208 18.14 10.99 -3.56
N MET A 209 18.09 10.72 -4.86
CA MET A 209 18.94 9.72 -5.51
C MET A 209 20.43 10.05 -5.35
N ASN A 210 20.84 11.29 -5.58
CA ASN A 210 22.23 11.73 -5.42
C ASN A 210 22.70 11.60 -3.97
N PHE A 211 21.86 12.00 -3.00
CA PHE A 211 22.15 11.84 -1.58
C PHE A 211 22.43 10.38 -1.25
N LEU A 212 21.53 9.46 -1.66
CA LEU A 212 21.71 8.02 -1.43
C LEU A 212 22.99 7.47 -2.05
N ILE A 213 23.30 7.81 -3.31
CA ILE A 213 24.50 7.34 -4.00
C ILE A 213 25.77 7.87 -3.32
N TRP A 214 25.82 9.17 -3.02
CA TRP A 214 27.01 9.80 -2.45
C TRP A 214 27.25 9.36 -1.00
N SER A 215 26.20 9.16 -0.22
CA SER A 215 26.30 8.56 1.13
C SER A 215 26.78 7.12 1.08
N ALA A 216 26.31 6.31 0.13
CA ALA A 216 26.73 4.92 -0.02
C ALA A 216 28.18 4.77 -0.52
N THR A 217 28.67 5.76 -1.29
CA THR A 217 30.03 5.76 -1.88
C THR A 217 31.02 6.65 -1.13
N ASP A 218 30.66 7.13 0.07
CA ASP A 218 31.51 7.99 0.91
C ASP A 218 32.03 9.25 0.20
N GLN A 219 31.22 9.84 -0.67
CA GLN A 219 31.52 11.13 -1.30
C GLN A 219 31.14 12.28 -0.36
N LYS A 220 31.88 12.38 0.76
CA LYS A 220 31.55 13.23 1.92
C LYS A 220 31.34 14.69 1.53
N GLU A 221 32.21 15.25 0.70
CA GLU A 221 32.15 16.65 0.24
C GLU A 221 30.88 16.90 -0.58
N ARG A 222 30.47 15.95 -1.43
CA ARG A 222 29.25 16.09 -2.22
C ARG A 222 28.01 16.03 -1.35
N VAL A 223 27.96 15.11 -0.39
CA VAL A 223 26.87 15.05 0.60
C VAL A 223 26.81 16.36 1.40
N ALA A 224 27.96 16.87 1.85
CA ALA A 224 28.03 18.10 2.63
C ALA A 224 27.51 19.32 1.87
N GLN A 225 27.69 19.37 0.54
CA GLN A 225 27.14 20.41 -0.34
C GLN A 225 25.62 20.32 -0.53
N MET A 226 25.00 19.16 -0.25
CA MET A 226 23.54 19.00 -0.30
C MET A 226 22.86 19.53 0.97
N ILE A 227 23.61 19.82 2.02
CA ILE A 227 23.05 20.22 3.31
C ILE A 227 22.69 21.71 3.31
N GLU A 228 21.52 22.03 3.84
CA GLU A 228 21.15 23.39 4.23
C GLU A 228 21.68 23.68 5.64
N TYR A 229 22.66 24.58 5.77
CA TYR A 229 23.22 24.95 7.07
C TYR A 229 22.54 26.20 7.66
N PRO A 230 22.37 26.27 8.98
CA PRO A 230 22.65 25.22 9.96
C PRO A 230 21.63 24.08 9.87
N ILE A 231 22.09 22.83 10.07
CA ILE A 231 21.23 21.64 10.06
C ILE A 231 21.10 21.03 11.46
N GLN A 232 19.90 20.56 11.80
CA GLN A 232 19.70 19.71 12.98
C GLN A 232 19.94 18.24 12.60
N VAL A 233 20.91 17.61 13.26
CA VAL A 233 21.24 16.19 13.08
C VAL A 233 21.03 15.43 14.39
N TYR A 234 20.34 14.30 14.34
CA TYR A 234 20.30 13.33 15.42
C TYR A 234 21.29 12.19 15.14
N PHE A 235 22.28 12.01 16.01
CA PHE A 235 23.24 10.92 15.93
C PHE A 235 23.83 10.63 17.31
N GLY A 236 24.23 9.37 17.56
CA GLY A 236 24.78 8.98 18.87
C GLY A 236 23.83 9.24 20.05
N GLY A 237 22.52 9.13 19.83
CA GLY A 237 21.49 9.30 20.86
C GLY A 237 21.15 10.75 21.24
N LYS A 238 21.65 11.75 20.50
CA LYS A 238 21.42 13.17 20.82
C LYS A 238 21.18 14.00 19.55
N ARG A 239 20.46 15.12 19.71
CA ARG A 239 20.33 16.15 18.67
C ARG A 239 21.48 17.16 18.79
N LYS A 240 22.04 17.55 17.66
CA LYS A 240 23.09 18.57 17.55
C LYS A 240 22.81 19.46 16.34
N TRP A 241 22.97 20.77 16.50
CA TRP A 241 23.06 21.69 15.38
C TRP A 241 24.47 21.65 14.81
N ILE A 242 24.57 21.46 13.50
CA ILE A 242 25.82 21.54 12.74
C ILE A 242 25.75 22.85 11.96
N GLU A 243 26.66 23.77 12.25
CA GLU A 243 26.54 25.16 11.81
C GLU A 243 27.04 25.39 10.38
N ASN A 244 27.90 24.52 9.87
CA ASN A 244 28.53 24.68 8.56
C ASN A 244 29.12 23.37 8.04
N GLU A 245 29.57 23.41 6.79
CA GLU A 245 30.17 22.29 6.05
C GLU A 245 31.40 21.68 6.75
N ALA A 246 32.29 22.51 7.29
CA ALA A 246 33.49 22.01 7.96
C ALA A 246 33.14 21.21 9.23
N GLU A 247 32.16 21.70 10.00
CA GLU A 247 31.65 20.96 11.14
C GLU A 247 30.95 19.66 10.72
N PHE A 248 30.17 19.68 9.63
CA PHE A 248 29.52 18.47 9.10
C PHE A 248 30.52 17.40 8.71
N LEU A 249 31.54 17.76 7.93
CA LEU A 249 32.61 16.86 7.50
C LEU A 249 33.36 16.27 8.71
N SER A 250 33.61 17.08 9.74
CA SER A 250 34.25 16.58 10.98
C SER A 250 33.40 15.56 11.77
N ASN A 251 32.06 15.60 11.61
CA ASN A 251 31.13 14.67 12.25
C ASN A 251 30.63 13.58 11.28
N TYR A 252 31.05 13.58 10.01
CA TYR A 252 30.46 12.76 8.95
C TYR A 252 30.42 11.27 9.33
N ASP A 253 31.53 10.70 9.79
CA ASP A 253 31.59 9.27 10.11
C ASP A 253 30.77 8.90 11.36
N SER A 254 30.46 9.87 12.22
CA SER A 254 29.54 9.69 13.35
C SER A 254 28.07 9.80 12.95
N ILE A 255 27.78 10.49 11.83
CA ILE A 255 26.44 10.65 11.26
C ILE A 255 26.14 9.49 10.30
N PHE A 256 27.08 9.14 9.43
CA PHE A 256 26.96 8.09 8.41
C PHE A 256 27.59 6.79 8.88
N THR A 257 27.05 6.26 9.98
CA THR A 257 27.39 4.94 10.49
C THR A 257 27.03 3.85 9.47
N THR A 258 27.61 2.66 9.63
CA THR A 258 27.24 1.49 8.81
C THR A 258 25.72 1.25 8.85
N ASP A 259 25.11 1.28 10.03
CA ASP A 259 23.67 1.03 10.21
C ASP A 259 22.80 2.09 9.53
N PHE A 260 23.23 3.36 9.57
CA PHE A 260 22.53 4.42 8.86
C PHE A 260 22.62 4.22 7.34
N LYS A 261 23.80 3.86 6.81
CA LYS A 261 23.94 3.54 5.38
C LYS A 261 23.10 2.33 4.96
N GLU A 262 23.01 1.28 5.79
CA GLU A 262 22.11 0.15 5.52
C GLU A 262 20.63 0.56 5.55
N THR A 263 20.28 1.55 6.38
CA THR A 263 18.94 2.13 6.39
C THR A 263 18.67 2.93 5.11
N LEU A 264 19.63 3.75 4.66
CA LEU A 264 19.53 4.51 3.41
C LEU A 264 19.38 3.61 2.18
N LYS A 265 19.99 2.41 2.15
CA LYS A 265 19.79 1.44 1.05
C LYS A 265 18.33 1.01 0.88
N LYS A 266 17.49 1.23 1.88
CA LYS A 266 16.06 0.89 1.84
C LYS A 266 15.20 2.01 1.25
N ALA A 267 15.79 3.14 0.92
CA ALA A 267 15.05 4.31 0.52
C ALA A 267 14.57 4.23 -0.93
N VAL A 268 13.35 4.69 -1.16
CA VAL A 268 12.80 4.94 -2.50
C VAL A 268 12.94 6.45 -2.76
N PRO A 269 13.80 6.90 -3.69
CA PRO A 269 14.01 8.33 -3.93
C PRO A 269 12.88 8.94 -4.79
N LYS A 270 11.65 8.48 -4.60
CA LYS A 270 10.43 8.81 -5.36
C LYS A 270 9.19 8.55 -4.53
N HIS A 271 8.07 9.18 -4.88
CA HIS A 271 6.79 9.10 -4.16
C HIS A 271 6.95 9.35 -2.65
N MET A 272 7.85 10.28 -2.34
CA MET A 272 8.20 10.63 -0.97
C MET A 272 7.07 11.41 -0.30
N PHE A 273 6.89 11.19 0.99
CA PHE A 273 5.91 11.94 1.76
C PHE A 273 6.26 13.44 1.75
N ALA A 274 5.33 14.30 1.35
CA ALA A 274 5.54 15.74 1.35
C ALA A 274 4.53 16.47 2.25
N LYS A 275 4.99 17.57 2.84
CA LYS A 275 4.14 18.57 3.49
C LYS A 275 4.78 19.95 3.39
N TRP A 276 4.06 20.98 3.82
CA TRP A 276 4.53 22.38 3.80
C TRP A 276 5.92 22.62 4.42
N SER A 277 6.41 21.75 5.32
CA SER A 277 7.72 21.88 5.95
C SER A 277 8.84 21.08 5.28
N GLY A 278 8.57 20.39 4.18
CA GLY A 278 9.56 19.62 3.43
C GLY A 278 9.08 18.25 2.96
N ILE A 279 9.99 17.54 2.30
CA ILE A 279 9.82 16.23 1.69
C ILE A 279 10.62 15.20 2.49
N MET A 280 9.99 14.10 2.85
CA MET A 280 10.50 13.10 3.77
C MET A 280 10.89 11.82 3.02
N LEU A 281 12.14 11.42 3.18
CA LEU A 281 12.63 10.13 2.73
C LEU A 281 12.65 9.13 3.90
N LEU A 282 12.33 7.88 3.61
CA LEU A 282 12.16 6.81 4.61
C LEU A 282 11.09 7.19 5.65
N SER A 283 11.34 6.93 6.93
CA SER A 283 10.47 7.24 8.07
C SER A 283 10.91 8.50 8.81
N GLY A 284 11.46 9.48 8.08
CA GLY A 284 11.95 10.75 8.63
C GLY A 284 13.45 10.80 8.86
N GLU A 285 14.19 9.79 8.42
CA GLU A 285 15.65 9.74 8.47
C GLU A 285 16.30 10.90 7.69
N VAL A 286 15.68 11.35 6.60
CA VAL A 286 16.16 12.48 5.79
C VAL A 286 14.96 13.35 5.40
N TRP A 287 15.12 14.67 5.55
CA TRP A 287 14.16 15.65 5.02
C TRP A 287 14.84 16.59 4.04
N PHE A 288 14.15 16.90 2.96
CA PHE A 288 14.54 17.86 1.94
C PHE A 288 13.63 19.09 1.98
N ASN A 289 14.17 20.26 1.63
CA ASN A 289 13.36 21.44 1.29
C ASN A 289 12.99 21.44 -0.21
N ALA A 290 12.29 22.49 -0.65
CA ALA A 290 11.84 22.64 -2.03
C ALA A 290 12.98 22.77 -3.07
N ASP A 291 14.19 23.12 -2.64
CA ASP A 291 15.39 23.24 -3.47
C ASP A 291 16.21 21.93 -3.49
N GLY A 292 15.70 20.86 -2.89
CA GLY A 292 16.40 19.58 -2.79
C GLY A 292 17.58 19.58 -1.80
N LYS A 293 17.67 20.58 -0.92
CA LYS A 293 18.66 20.60 0.17
C LYS A 293 18.17 19.81 1.36
N VAL A 294 19.09 19.07 1.99
CA VAL A 294 18.81 18.31 3.20
C VAL A 294 18.71 19.28 4.39
N ILE A 295 17.58 19.24 5.09
CA ILE A 295 17.25 20.13 6.22
C ILE A 295 17.15 19.39 7.56
N SER A 296 17.15 18.06 7.56
CA SER A 296 17.20 17.25 8.78
C SER A 296 17.77 15.86 8.47
N LEU A 297 18.57 15.33 9.41
CA LEU A 297 19.12 13.99 9.37
C LEU A 297 18.93 13.28 10.71
N ILE A 298 18.45 12.04 10.67
CA ILE A 298 18.30 11.16 11.84
C ILE A 298 19.03 9.85 11.58
N SER A 299 20.24 9.74 12.14
CA SER A 299 20.98 8.48 12.25
C SER A 299 20.71 7.87 13.62
N ARG A 300 19.98 6.76 13.65
CA ARG A 300 19.65 6.03 14.89
C ARG A 300 20.75 5.06 15.28
#